data_AF-A0A9W7SP50-F1
#
_entry.id   AF-A0A9W7SP50-F1
#
_cell.length_a   1.000
_cell.length_b   1.000
_cell.length_c   1.000
_cell.angle_alpha   90.00
_cell.angle_beta   90.00
_cell.angle_gamma   90.00
#
_symmetry.space_group_name_H-M   'P 1'
#
loop_
_entity.id
_entity.type
_entity.pdbx_description
1 polymer ?
#
loop_
_entity_poly.entity_id
_entity_poly.type
_entity_poly.pdbx_seq_one_letter_code
_entity_poly.pdbx_strand_id
1 'polypeptide(L)'
;MSTLSSLLPSLLLTLLTLHLLHRLLRSPLRHLPGPWHTLLTPLWLWSHAYTGDESTQITRLHRRYGPVVRLAPHDVSIADGAALAPIYSARGGFLKASCYANFDMEGFATVF
;
A
#
# COMPACT_ATOMS: atom_id res chain seq x y z
N MET A 1 33.15 2.08 -28.37
CA MET A 1 31.68 2.16 -28.37
C MET A 1 31.01 1.41 -27.20
N SER A 2 31.76 0.71 -26.34
CA SER A 2 31.23 -0.10 -25.22
C SER A 2 31.08 0.65 -23.89
N THR A 3 31.75 1.79 -23.71
CA THR A 3 31.65 2.62 -22.49
C THR A 3 30.39 3.46 -22.48
N LEU A 4 29.98 4.01 -23.62
CA LEU A 4 28.75 4.80 -23.73
C LEU A 4 27.48 3.96 -23.49
N SER A 5 27.51 2.68 -23.88
CA SER A 5 26.40 1.75 -23.71
C SER A 5 26.20 1.27 -22.28
N SER A 6 27.24 1.27 -21.44
CA SER A 6 27.16 0.88 -20.02
C SER A 6 26.79 2.03 -19.08
N LEU A 7 26.94 3.28 -19.51
CA LEU A 7 26.54 4.47 -18.74
C LEU A 7 25.02 4.60 -18.60
N LEU A 8 24.27 4.26 -19.64
CA LEU A 8 22.80 4.33 -19.64
C LEU A 8 22.14 3.43 -18.59
N PRO A 9 22.43 2.11 -18.51
CA PRO A 9 21.84 1.25 -17.49
C PRO A 9 22.32 1.61 -16.07
N SER A 10 23.58 2.05 -15.93
CA SER A 10 24.11 2.53 -14.63
C SER A 10 23.37 3.77 -14.14
N LEU A 11 23.16 4.75 -15.01
CA LEU A 11 22.38 5.95 -14.71
C LEU A 11 20.93 5.60 -14.35
N LEU A 12 20.30 4.72 -15.13
CA LEU A 12 18.93 4.27 -14.86
C LEU A 12 18.82 3.59 -13.49
N LEU A 13 19.76 2.70 -13.15
CA LEU A 13 19.81 2.03 -11.84
C LEU A 13 20.00 3.05 -10.71
N THR A 14 20.87 4.04 -10.91
CA THR A 14 21.12 5.11 -9.94
C THR A 14 19.86 5.96 -9.71
N LEU A 15 19.15 6.33 -10.77
CA LEU A 15 17.90 7.09 -10.67
C LEU A 15 16.79 6.28 -10.01
N LEU A 16 16.67 4.99 -10.35
CA LEU A 16 15.66 4.10 -9.77
C LEU A 16 15.90 3.89 -8.27
N THR A 17 17.15 3.66 -7.86
CA THR A 17 17.52 3.53 -6.44
C THR A 17 17.26 4.82 -5.66
N LEU A 18 17.63 5.99 -6.22
CA LEU A 18 17.35 7.28 -5.59
C LEU A 18 15.84 7.54 -5.43
N HIS A 19 15.04 7.19 -6.44
CA HIS A 19 13.59 7.32 -6.40
C HIS A 19 12.95 6.42 -5.33
N LEU A 20 13.36 5.16 -5.25
CA LEU A 20 12.88 4.22 -4.24
C LEU A 20 13.27 4.67 -2.83
N LEU A 21 14.50 5.15 -2.66
CA LEU A 21 14.96 5.69 -1.37
C LEU A 21 14.18 6.94 -0.97
N HIS A 22 13.93 7.84 -1.92
CA HIS A 22 13.11 9.04 -1.68
C HIS A 22 11.70 8.68 -1.21
N ARG A 23 11.06 7.70 -1.87
CA ARG A 23 9.74 7.19 -1.48
C ARG A 23 9.76 6.57 -0.09
N LEU A 24 10.76 5.74 0.21
CA LEU A 24 10.89 5.07 1.50
C LEU A 24 11.11 6.08 2.63
N LEU A 25 11.98 7.06 2.44
CA LEU A 25 12.28 8.07 3.45
C LEU A 25 11.09 8.99 3.73
N ARG A 26 10.28 9.31 2.71
CA ARG A 26 9.10 10.19 2.81
C ARG A 26 7.79 9.47 3.10
N SER A 27 7.78 8.14 3.16
CA SER A 27 6.56 7.40 3.44
C SER A 27 6.08 7.72 4.87
N PRO A 28 4.85 8.26 5.04
CA PRO A 28 4.28 8.48 6.36
C PRO A 28 4.04 7.16 7.09
N LEU A 29 3.88 6.05 6.35
CA LEU A 29 3.59 4.72 6.88
C LEU A 29 4.85 3.94 7.28
N ARG A 30 6.05 4.55 7.24
CA ARG A 30 7.31 3.84 7.50
C ARG A 30 7.44 3.27 8.93
N HIS A 31 6.77 3.91 9.88
CA HIS A 31 6.80 3.55 11.30
C HIS A 31 5.85 2.39 11.63
N LEU A 32 4.94 2.04 10.73
CA LEU A 32 4.00 0.94 10.93
C LEU A 32 4.71 -0.42 10.79
N PRO A 33 4.33 -1.43 11.58
CA PRO A 33 4.91 -2.75 11.47
C PRO A 33 4.41 -3.47 10.21
N GLY A 34 5.22 -4.38 9.68
CA GLY A 34 4.92 -5.15 8.47
C GLY A 34 6.18 -5.60 7.75
N PRO A 35 6.07 -6.45 6.72
CA PRO A 35 7.23 -6.92 5.95
C PRO A 35 7.97 -5.74 5.29
N TRP A 36 9.30 -5.75 5.28
CA TRP A 36 10.10 -4.62 4.80
C TRP A 36 9.83 -4.27 3.32
N HIS A 37 9.53 -5.27 2.48
CA HIS A 37 9.27 -5.05 1.05
C HIS A 37 7.96 -4.29 0.79
N THR A 38 7.00 -4.32 1.73
CA THR A 38 5.75 -3.55 1.62
C THR A 38 5.98 -2.04 1.68
N LEU A 39 7.15 -1.56 2.13
CA LEU A 39 7.53 -0.15 2.04
C LEU A 39 7.79 0.31 0.60
N LEU A 40 8.19 -0.63 -0.26
CA LEU A 40 8.73 -0.34 -1.58
C LEU A 40 7.71 -0.63 -2.69
N THR A 41 6.89 -1.66 -2.51
CA THR A 41 6.03 -2.16 -3.57
C THR A 41 4.74 -2.81 -3.06
N PRO A 42 3.61 -2.65 -3.78
CA PRO A 42 2.35 -3.36 -3.50
C PRO A 42 2.34 -4.80 -4.03
N LEU A 43 3.39 -5.25 -4.72
CA LEU A 43 3.40 -6.53 -5.45
C LEU A 43 3.04 -7.74 -4.59
N TRP A 44 3.44 -7.76 -3.32
CA TRP A 44 3.08 -8.84 -2.40
C TRP A 44 1.56 -8.94 -2.19
N LEU A 45 0.91 -7.79 -2.01
CA LEU A 45 -0.54 -7.72 -1.83
C LEU A 45 -1.25 -8.16 -3.13
N TRP A 46 -0.82 -7.62 -4.27
CA TRP A 46 -1.39 -7.96 -5.57
C TRP A 46 -1.20 -9.43 -5.94
N SER A 47 -0.06 -10.04 -5.60
CA SER A 47 0.15 -11.47 -5.86
C SER A 47 -0.83 -12.33 -5.07
N HIS A 48 -1.05 -12.01 -3.79
CA HIS A 48 -1.99 -12.77 -2.96
C HIS A 48 -3.46 -12.48 -3.28
N ALA A 49 -3.77 -11.26 -3.74
CA ALA A 49 -5.08 -10.93 -4.29
C ALA A 49 -5.35 -11.74 -5.58
N TYR A 50 -4.37 -11.84 -6.47
CA TYR A 50 -4.46 -12.64 -7.69
C TYR A 50 -4.58 -14.14 -7.40
N THR A 51 -3.85 -14.66 -6.42
CA THR A 51 -3.97 -16.04 -5.95
C THR A 51 -5.28 -16.31 -5.21
N GLY A 52 -5.92 -15.28 -4.65
CA GLY A 52 -7.15 -15.38 -3.87
C GLY A 52 -6.95 -15.79 -2.41
N ASP A 53 -5.71 -15.76 -1.90
CA ASP A 53 -5.39 -16.11 -0.50
C ASP A 53 -5.06 -14.90 0.39
N GLU A 54 -5.24 -13.68 -0.14
CA GLU A 54 -4.97 -12.40 0.52
C GLU A 54 -5.48 -12.34 1.98
N SER A 55 -6.75 -12.65 2.22
CA SER A 55 -7.35 -12.58 3.56
C SER A 55 -6.64 -13.49 4.57
N THR A 56 -6.19 -14.67 4.13
CA THR A 56 -5.44 -15.62 4.96
C THR A 56 -4.07 -15.05 5.31
N GLN A 57 -3.39 -14.44 4.34
CA GLN A 57 -2.06 -13.87 4.55
C GLN A 57 -2.11 -12.60 5.42
N ILE A 58 -3.08 -11.72 5.20
CA ILE A 58 -3.32 -10.55 6.05
C ILE A 58 -3.59 -10.98 7.49
N THR A 59 -4.40 -12.03 7.70
CA THR A 59 -4.63 -12.60 9.03
C THR A 59 -3.33 -13.08 9.68
N ARG A 60 -2.45 -13.75 8.93
CA ARG A 60 -1.13 -14.16 9.42
C ARG A 60 -0.25 -12.97 9.79
N LEU A 61 -0.29 -11.90 9.00
CA LEU A 61 0.44 -10.68 9.32
C LEU A 61 -0.07 -10.03 10.59
N HIS A 62 -1.39 -9.92 10.79
CA HIS A 62 -1.96 -9.39 12.03
C HIS A 62 -1.59 -10.22 13.26
N ARG A 63 -1.56 -11.56 13.14
CA ARG A 63 -1.06 -12.44 14.21
C ARG A 63 0.40 -12.19 14.57
N ARG A 64 1.22 -11.74 13.61
CA ARG A 64 2.66 -11.52 13.80
C ARG A 64 3.01 -10.09 14.25
N TYR A 65 2.34 -9.10 13.68
CA TYR A 65 2.70 -7.69 13.80
C TYR A 65 1.72 -6.87 14.63
N GLY A 66 0.55 -7.43 14.96
CA GLY A 66 -0.49 -6.78 15.77
C GLY A 66 -1.64 -6.21 14.94
N PRO A 67 -2.49 -5.37 15.55
CA PRO A 67 -3.76 -4.94 14.96
C PRO A 67 -3.60 -3.95 13.81
N VAL A 68 -2.46 -3.28 13.65
CA VAL A 68 -2.22 -2.33 12.56
C VAL A 68 -1.01 -2.78 11.77
N VAL A 69 -1.17 -3.07 10.48
CA VAL A 69 -0.10 -3.62 9.64
C VAL A 69 -0.04 -2.91 8.30
N ARG A 70 1.15 -2.54 7.85
CA ARG A 70 1.39 -2.05 6.50
C ARG A 70 1.38 -3.21 5.49
N LEU A 71 0.54 -3.09 4.45
CA LEU A 71 0.42 -4.07 3.37
C LEU A 71 1.11 -3.62 2.07
N ALA A 72 1.18 -2.30 1.83
CA ALA A 72 1.81 -1.69 0.67
C ALA A 72 2.35 -0.28 1.02
N PRO A 73 3.05 0.42 0.10
CA PRO A 73 3.66 1.71 0.41
C PRO A 73 2.66 2.78 0.88
N HIS A 74 1.40 2.64 0.49
CA HIS A 74 0.29 3.55 0.80
C HIS A 74 -0.91 2.84 1.46
N ASP A 75 -0.80 1.54 1.76
CA ASP A 75 -1.93 0.74 2.24
C ASP A 75 -1.64 0.16 3.63
N VAL A 76 -2.60 0.34 4.51
CA VAL A 76 -2.59 -0.18 5.88
C VAL A 76 -3.84 -1.01 6.12
N SER A 77 -3.68 -2.13 6.82
CA SER A 77 -4.79 -2.93 7.32
C SER A 77 -4.91 -2.76 8.82
N ILE A 78 -6.13 -2.60 9.29
CA ILE A 78 -6.46 -2.35 10.70
C ILE A 78 -7.49 -3.38 11.14
N ALA A 79 -7.09 -4.23 12.08
CA ALA A 79 -7.91 -5.26 12.70
C ALA A 79 -8.23 -4.86 14.16
N ASP A 80 -8.78 -3.65 14.33
CA ASP A 80 -9.21 -3.09 15.61
C ASP A 80 -10.63 -2.54 15.48
N GLY A 81 -11.55 -3.01 16.34
CA GLY A 81 -12.94 -2.56 16.36
C GLY A 81 -13.08 -1.06 16.66
N ALA A 82 -12.13 -0.47 17.39
CA ALA A 82 -12.11 0.97 17.67
C ALA A 82 -11.91 1.82 16.39
N ALA A 83 -11.38 1.24 15.31
CA ALA A 83 -11.17 1.93 14.04
C ALA A 83 -12.41 2.00 13.15
N LEU A 84 -13.45 1.18 13.43
CA LEU A 84 -14.65 1.14 12.59
C LEU A 84 -15.37 2.49 12.53
N ALA A 85 -15.72 3.07 13.67
CA ALA A 85 -16.42 4.36 13.69
C ALA A 85 -15.59 5.51 13.07
N PRO A 86 -14.29 5.67 13.38
CA PRO A 86 -13.44 6.67 12.72
C PRO A 86 -13.34 6.54 11.19
N ILE A 87 -13.37 5.31 10.66
CA ILE A 87 -13.19 5.06 9.22
C ILE A 87 -14.52 5.16 8.47
N TYR A 88 -15.57 4.52 8.99
CA TYR A 88 -16.82 4.30 8.25
C TYR A 88 -17.88 5.37 8.51
N SER A 89 -17.82 6.13 9.62
CA SER A 89 -18.95 6.97 10.03
C SER A 89 -18.56 8.36 10.51
N ALA A 90 -17.41 8.50 11.16
CA ALA A 90 -16.95 9.80 11.64
C ALA A 90 -16.74 10.76 10.46
N ARG A 91 -17.24 12.00 10.61
CA ARG A 91 -17.12 13.06 9.59
C ARG A 91 -17.68 12.67 8.21
N GLY A 92 -18.64 11.74 8.15
CA GLY A 92 -19.24 11.28 6.91
C GLY A 92 -18.55 10.07 6.26
N GLY A 93 -17.53 9.48 6.92
CA GLY A 93 -16.79 8.32 6.40
C GLY A 93 -15.71 8.71 5.37
N PHE A 94 -14.77 7.79 5.13
CA PHE A 94 -13.79 7.97 4.07
C PHE A 94 -14.34 7.55 2.71
N LEU A 95 -14.02 8.33 1.67
CA LEU A 95 -14.37 8.00 0.30
C LEU A 95 -13.67 6.72 -0.15
N LYS A 96 -14.36 5.93 -0.97
CA LYS A 96 -13.73 4.80 -1.67
C LYS A 96 -12.69 5.30 -2.67
N ALA A 97 -11.73 4.43 -2.99
CA ALA A 97 -10.72 4.71 -4.00
C ALA A 97 -11.37 4.98 -5.37
N SER A 98 -10.71 5.79 -6.21
CA SER A 98 -11.25 6.21 -7.51
C SER A 98 -11.60 5.05 -8.46
N CYS A 99 -11.00 3.87 -8.28
CA CYS A 99 -11.36 2.67 -9.02
C CYS A 99 -12.77 2.15 -8.73
N TYR A 100 -13.44 2.62 -7.68
CA TYR A 100 -14.83 2.31 -7.33
C TYR A 100 -15.83 3.36 -7.82
N ALA A 101 -15.42 4.36 -8.61
CA ALA A 101 -16.31 5.41 -9.11
C ALA A 101 -17.52 4.86 -9.90
N ASN A 102 -17.41 3.66 -10.46
CA ASN A 102 -18.53 2.98 -11.13
C ASN A 102 -19.66 2.53 -10.18
N PHE A 103 -19.44 2.60 -8.86
CA PHE A 103 -20.45 2.31 -7.82
C PHE A 103 -21.06 3.58 -7.22
N ASP A 104 -20.69 4.77 -7.71
CA ASP A 104 -21.27 6.02 -7.25
C ASP A 104 -22.77 6.08 -7.57
N MET A 105 -23.56 6.52 -6.60
CA MET A 105 -25.03 6.55 -6.71
C MET A 105 -25.48 7.99 -6.90
N GLU A 106 -26.19 8.26 -8.00
CA GLU A 106 -26.81 9.56 -8.28
C GLU A 106 -25.82 10.76 -8.20
N GLY A 107 -24.55 10.52 -8.55
CA GLY A 107 -23.49 11.53 -8.51
C GLY A 107 -22.84 11.73 -7.14
N PHE A 108 -23.22 10.94 -6.14
CA PHE A 108 -22.59 10.92 -4.83
C PHE A 108 -21.51 9.83 -4.75
N ALA A 109 -20.30 10.25 -4.40
CA ALA A 109 -19.17 9.36 -4.19
C ALA A 109 -19.47 8.37 -3.05
N THR A 110 -19.22 7.09 -3.30
CA THR A 110 -19.41 6.08 -2.25
C THR A 110 -18.36 6.20 -1.15
N VAL A 111 -18.80 6.08 0.09
CA VAL A 111 -17.96 5.94 1.27
C VAL A 111 -17.80 4.48 1.64
N PHE A 112 -16.73 4.15 2.35
CA PHE A 112 -16.57 2.84 2.96
C PHE A 112 -17.69 2.56 3.94
#